data_AF-A0A2M7PIM3-F1
#
_entry.id   AF-A0A2M7PIM3-F1
#
_cell.length_a   1.000
_cell.length_b   1.000
_cell.length_c   1.000
_cell.angle_alpha   90.00
_cell.angle_beta   90.00
_cell.angle_gamma   90.00
#
_symmetry.space_group_name_H-M   'P 1'
#
loop_
_entity.id
_entity.type
_entity.pdbx_description
1 polymer ?
#
loop_
_entity_poly.entity_id
_entity_poly.type
_entity_poly.pdbx_seq_one_letter_code
_entity_poly.pdbx_strand_id
1 'polypeptide(L)'
;MTAQNKSSEARIDFPKELLGGVYSNNMVVAHTKEEFIMDFLMLAPPSGTVAARIIISPGHMKRIVKALQENLAKYEENFGKIQAFEMPQGEPTIQ
;
A
#
# COMPACT_ATOMS: atom_id res chain seq x y z
N MET A 1 -2.54 -21.72 37.26
CA MET A 1 -2.96 -20.31 37.06
C MET A 1 -2.87 -20.00 35.57
N THR A 2 -3.98 -20.04 34.85
CA THR A 2 -4.04 -19.78 33.41
C THR A 2 -4.24 -18.28 33.17
N ALA A 3 -3.23 -17.61 32.62
CA ALA A 3 -3.34 -16.21 32.22
C ALA A 3 -4.27 -16.10 31.00
N GLN A 4 -5.47 -15.58 31.20
CA GLN A 4 -6.37 -15.16 30.11
C GLN A 4 -5.72 -14.00 29.36
N ASN A 5 -5.31 -14.25 28.12
CA ASN A 5 -4.86 -13.24 27.19
C ASN A 5 -6.09 -12.41 26.75
N LYS A 6 -6.42 -11.35 27.50
CA LYS A 6 -7.41 -10.35 27.07
C LYS A 6 -6.83 -9.64 25.85
N SER A 7 -7.26 -10.03 24.66
CA SER A 7 -7.08 -9.26 23.44
C SER A 7 -7.81 -7.93 23.63
N SER A 8 -7.09 -6.90 24.05
CA SER A 8 -7.60 -5.53 24.01
C SER A 8 -7.79 -5.17 22.54
N GLU A 9 -9.04 -5.07 22.10
CA GLU A 9 -9.36 -4.50 20.80
C GLU A 9 -8.87 -3.06 20.82
N ALA A 10 -7.83 -2.78 20.04
CA ALA A 10 -7.35 -1.43 19.88
C ALA A 10 -8.44 -0.65 19.14
N ARG A 11 -9.03 0.35 19.80
CA ARG A 11 -9.88 1.32 19.13
C ARG A 11 -9.00 2.15 18.20
N ILE A 12 -9.20 1.99 16.90
CA ILE A 12 -8.51 2.79 15.89
C ILE A 12 -9.44 3.94 15.52
N ASP A 13 -9.01 5.16 15.81
CA ASP A 13 -9.74 6.34 15.36
C ASP A 13 -9.36 6.64 13.90
N PHE A 14 -10.36 7.00 13.10
CA PHE A 14 -10.19 7.29 11.68
C PHE A 14 -10.37 8.82 11.47
N PRO A 15 -9.30 9.57 11.14
CA PRO A 15 -9.37 11.00 10.90
C PRO A 15 -10.34 11.33 9.75
N LYS A 16 -11.17 12.36 9.91
CA LYS A 16 -12.24 12.69 8.94
C LYS A 16 -11.68 13.01 7.56
N GLU A 17 -10.52 13.66 7.52
CA GLU A 17 -9.80 14.05 6.32
C GLU A 17 -9.31 12.85 5.48
N LEU A 18 -9.16 11.68 6.09
CA LEU A 18 -8.72 10.47 5.39
C LEU A 18 -9.89 9.65 4.83
N LEU A 19 -11.15 10.00 5.17
CA LEU A 19 -12.32 9.13 4.90
C LEU A 19 -12.54 8.88 3.41
N GLY A 20 -12.20 9.87 2.57
CA GLY A 20 -12.34 9.77 1.11
C GLY A 20 -11.25 8.91 0.45
N GLY A 21 -10.19 8.54 1.18
CA GLY A 21 -9.00 7.93 0.60
C GLY A 21 -8.29 8.85 -0.41
N VAL A 22 -7.28 8.31 -1.07
CA VAL A 22 -6.56 8.98 -2.16
C VAL A 22 -6.42 8.01 -3.32
N TYR A 23 -6.78 8.46 -4.52
CA TYR A 23 -6.54 7.70 -5.74
C TYR A 23 -5.09 7.82 -6.19
N SER A 24 -4.52 6.71 -6.65
CA SER A 24 -3.19 6.66 -7.29
C SER A 24 -3.23 5.68 -8.46
N ASN A 25 -2.43 5.97 -9.49
CA ASN A 25 -2.30 5.14 -10.69
C ASN A 25 -0.88 4.60 -10.88
N ASN A 26 0.05 4.96 -10.00
CA ASN A 26 1.43 4.48 -10.02
C ASN A 26 1.99 4.43 -8.59
N MET A 27 3.04 3.64 -8.37
CA MET A 27 3.74 3.56 -7.09
C MET A 27 5.25 3.41 -7.34
N VAL A 28 6.05 4.20 -6.62
CA VAL A 28 7.50 4.06 -6.55
C VAL A 28 7.88 3.54 -5.17
N VAL A 29 8.80 2.58 -5.13
CA VAL A 29 9.28 1.98 -3.87
C VAL A 29 10.78 2.18 -3.76
N ALA A 30 11.21 2.86 -2.70
CA ALA A 30 12.60 2.97 -2.30
C ALA A 30 12.80 2.33 -0.92
N HIS A 31 14.02 1.89 -0.60
CA HIS A 31 14.29 1.29 0.71
C HIS A 31 15.75 1.40 1.14
N THR A 32 15.95 1.35 2.45
CA THR A 32 17.24 1.12 3.12
C THR A 32 17.15 -0.19 3.93
N LYS A 33 18.12 -0.44 4.82
CA LYS A 33 18.03 -1.56 5.77
C LYS A 33 17.01 -1.30 6.88
N GLU A 34 16.67 -0.04 7.11
CA GLU A 34 15.86 0.44 8.23
C GLU A 34 14.40 0.67 7.83
N GLU A 35 14.16 1.08 6.59
CA GLU A 35 12.83 1.48 6.13
C GLU A 35 12.57 1.19 4.65
N PHE A 36 11.28 1.07 4.33
CA PHE A 36 10.72 1.12 2.99
C PHE A 36 9.86 2.37 2.88
N ILE A 37 10.02 3.08 1.77
CA ILE A 37 9.25 4.27 1.41
C ILE A 37 8.43 3.89 0.17
N MET A 38 7.10 3.97 0.29
CA MET A 38 6.16 3.73 -0.79
C MET A 38 5.48 5.05 -1.14
N ASP A 39 5.76 5.55 -2.34
CA ASP A 39 5.16 6.76 -2.88
C ASP A 39 4.09 6.39 -3.89
N PHE A 40 2.85 6.65 -3.53
CA PHE A 40 1.70 6.53 -4.42
C PHE A 40 1.55 7.82 -5.21
N LEU A 41 1.55 7.70 -6.54
CA LEU A 41 1.55 8.83 -7.45
C LEU A 41 0.25 8.91 -8.23
N MET A 42 -0.16 10.14 -8.54
CA MET A 42 -1.17 10.44 -9.54
C MET A 42 -0.47 11.08 -10.74
N LEU A 43 -0.23 10.29 -11.77
CA LEU A 43 0.39 10.74 -13.02
C LEU A 43 -0.69 11.19 -14.01
N ALA A 44 -0.57 12.41 -14.53
CA ALA A 44 -1.46 12.99 -15.53
C ALA A 44 -0.62 13.87 -16.50
N PRO A 45 -0.28 13.37 -17.71
CA PRO A 45 0.60 14.08 -18.63
C PRO A 45 0.21 15.56 -18.81
N PRO A 46 1.16 16.51 -18.71
CA PRO A 46 2.62 16.34 -18.66
C PRO A 46 3.23 16.21 -17.25
N SER A 47 2.44 16.17 -16.18
CA SER A 47 2.93 16.24 -14.80
C SER A 47 2.39 15.12 -13.90
N GLY A 48 2.85 15.06 -12.66
CA GLY A 48 2.29 14.15 -11.67
C GLY A 48 2.42 14.73 -10.27
N THR A 49 1.66 14.18 -9.34
CA THR A 49 1.74 14.55 -7.92
C THR A 49 1.90 13.31 -7.04
N VAL A 50 2.55 13.48 -5.90
CA VAL A 50 2.54 12.46 -4.84
C VAL A 50 1.18 12.53 -4.16
N ALA A 51 0.41 11.45 -4.28
CA ALA A 51 -0.90 11.30 -3.66
C ALA A 51 -0.75 10.94 -2.18
N ALA A 52 0.17 10.01 -1.85
CA ALA A 52 0.48 9.63 -0.49
C ALA A 52 1.89 9.04 -0.39
N ARG A 53 2.56 9.24 0.75
CA ARG A 53 3.82 8.58 1.12
C ARG A 53 3.62 7.77 2.38
N ILE A 54 4.01 6.50 2.34
CA ILE A 54 3.95 5.59 3.49
C ILE A 54 5.35 5.06 3.77
N ILE A 55 5.83 5.26 5.00
CA ILE A 55 7.15 4.78 5.46
C ILE A 55 6.93 3.68 6.48
N ILE A 56 7.56 2.53 6.27
CA ILE A 56 7.37 1.35 7.11
C ILE A 56 8.69 0.60 7.31
N SER A 57 8.79 -0.18 8.39
CA SER A 57 9.95 -1.04 8.60
C SER A 57 9.92 -2.28 7.67
N PRO A 58 11.09 -2.87 7.33
CA PRO A 58 11.17 -4.09 6.51
C PRO A 58 10.33 -5.26 7.04
N GLY A 59 10.22 -5.39 8.37
CA GLY A 59 9.40 -6.41 9.02
C GLY A 59 7.91 -6.22 8.75
N HIS A 60 7.42 -4.98 8.76
CA HIS A 60 6.04 -4.67 8.38
C HIS A 60 5.80 -4.88 6.88
N MET A 61 6.77 -4.55 6.03
CA MET A 61 6.64 -4.75 4.59
C MET A 61 6.40 -6.22 4.23
N LYS A 62 7.09 -7.16 4.89
CA LYS A 62 6.80 -8.61 4.71
C LYS A 62 5.35 -8.98 5.04
N ARG A 63 4.79 -8.41 6.12
CA ARG A 63 3.39 -8.66 6.50
C ARG A 63 2.43 -8.09 5.46
N ILE A 64 2.71 -6.90 4.95
CA ILE A 64 1.90 -6.25 3.91
C ILE A 64 1.91 -7.06 2.62
N VAL A 65 3.09 -7.45 2.12
CA VAL A 65 3.19 -8.25 0.88
C VAL A 65 2.37 -9.53 0.98
N LYS A 66 2.51 -10.28 2.08
CA LYS A 66 1.74 -11.50 2.30
C LYS A 66 0.23 -11.23 2.30
N ALA A 67 -0.21 -10.21 3.03
CA ALA A 67 -1.63 -9.87 3.10
C ALA A 67 -2.19 -9.43 1.74
N LEU A 68 -1.43 -8.64 0.97
CA LEU A 68 -1.86 -8.21 -0.36
C LEU A 68 -1.96 -9.37 -1.34
N GLN A 69 -1.00 -10.31 -1.33
CA GLN A 69 -1.06 -11.52 -2.16
C GLN A 69 -2.30 -12.37 -1.85
N GLU A 70 -2.58 -12.60 -0.56
CA GLU A 70 -3.75 -13.37 -0.13
C GLU A 70 -5.07 -12.69 -0.52
N ASN A 71 -5.16 -11.37 -0.38
CA ASN A 71 -6.37 -10.62 -0.73
C ASN A 71 -6.56 -10.51 -2.25
N LEU A 72 -5.47 -10.38 -3.01
CA LEU A 72 -5.53 -10.37 -4.47
C LEU A 72 -6.03 -11.72 -5.01
N ALA A 73 -5.50 -12.83 -4.49
CA ALA A 73 -5.97 -14.17 -4.86
C ALA A 73 -7.47 -14.36 -4.59
N LYS A 74 -7.93 -13.94 -3.41
CA LYS A 74 -9.37 -13.97 -3.06
C LYS A 74 -10.21 -13.09 -3.98
N TYR A 75 -9.69 -11.93 -4.39
CA TYR A 75 -10.39 -11.07 -5.34
C TYR A 75 -10.54 -11.80 -6.69
N GLU A 76 -9.45 -12.36 -7.23
CA GLU A 76 -9.49 -13.03 -8.53
C GLU A 76 -10.37 -14.30 -8.54
N GLU A 77 -10.45 -15.00 -7.41
CA GLU A 77 -11.37 -16.14 -7.24
C GLU A 77 -12.84 -15.71 -7.37
N ASN A 78 -13.19 -14.54 -6.84
CA ASN A 78 -14.57 -14.06 -6.80
C ASN A 78 -14.97 -13.24 -8.04
N PHE A 79 -14.03 -12.52 -8.66
CA PHE A 79 -14.31 -11.56 -9.74
C PHE A 79 -13.63 -11.89 -11.07
N GLY A 80 -12.80 -12.94 -11.11
CA GLY A 80 -12.02 -13.33 -12.28
C GLY A 80 -10.61 -12.73 -12.30
N LYS A 81 -9.78 -13.25 -13.20
CA LYS A 81 -8.37 -12.87 -13.29
C LYS A 81 -8.19 -11.42 -13.75
N ILE A 82 -7.24 -10.74 -13.12
CA ILE A 82 -6.85 -9.39 -13.50
C ILE A 82 -5.93 -9.49 -14.71
N GLN A 83 -6.18 -8.65 -15.72
CA GLN A 83 -5.21 -8.43 -16.79
C GLN A 83 -4.15 -7.46 -16.27
N ALA A 84 -2.91 -7.92 -16.18
CA ALA A 84 -1.80 -7.04 -15.84
C ALA A 84 -1.64 -6.00 -16.95
N PHE A 85 -1.74 -4.71 -16.60
CA PHE A 85 -1.28 -3.65 -17.47
C PHE A 85 0.25 -3.69 -17.52
N GLU A 86 0.83 -3.56 -18.71
CA GLU A 86 2.27 -3.34 -18.84
C GLU A 86 2.64 -2.04 -18.13
N MET A 87 3.69 -2.07 -17.31
CA MET A 87 4.21 -0.84 -16.71
C MET A 87 4.57 0.15 -17.83
N PRO A 88 4.12 1.42 -17.76
CA PRO A 88 4.54 2.43 -18.72
C PRO A 88 6.08 2.45 -18.81
N GLN A 89 6.62 2.39 -20.02
CA GLN A 89 8.07 2.45 -20.23
C GLN A 89 8.60 3.82 -19.80
N GLY A 90 9.23 3.87 -18.62
CA GLY A 90 9.83 5.07 -18.03
C GLY A 90 9.61 5.10 -16.53
N GLU A 91 10.68 4.93 -15.74
CA GLU A 91 10.59 5.07 -14.29
C GLU A 91 10.31 6.53 -13.93
N PRO A 92 9.18 6.85 -13.25
CA PRO A 92 8.92 8.20 -12.81
C PRO A 92 9.97 8.59 -11.76
N THR A 93 10.73 9.65 -12.04
CA THR A 93 11.65 10.24 -11.06
C THR A 93 10.89 11.32 -10.28
N ILE A 94 10.80 11.15 -8.95
CA ILE A 94 10.28 12.19 -8.05
C ILE A 94 11.39 13.24 -7.90
N GLN A 95 11.11 14.50 -8.27
CA GLN A 95 12.01 15.63 -8.09
C GLN A 95 12.01 16.14 -6.64
#